data_AF-A0A7S3C8H6-F1
#
_entry.id   AF-A0A7S3C8H6-F1
#
_cell.length_a   1.000
_cell.length_b   1.000
_cell.length_c   1.000
_cell.angle_alpha   90.00
_cell.angle_beta   90.00
_cell.angle_gamma   90.00
#
_symmetry.space_group_name_H-M   'P 1'
#
loop_
_entity.id
_entity.type
_entity.pdbx_description
1 polymer ?
#
loop_
_entity_poly.entity_id
_entity_poly.type
_entity_poly.pdbx_seq_one_letter_code
_entity_poly.pdbx_strand_id
1 'polypeptide(L)'
;DGQLEDALVQLSAAIEKSDRVEREAAAARAECKLKDGKIAQMLQDLQQIRESNQALYKSKELLQRAMLEQVNDVRQRLDHAGNQNRELEATVYRQRETERVLKDMIRSTNNSPLAPRAVAPRQQPAAASVAEQLAFPSPVPGVAGPSPTFGAPTADPAVATTPAPAAAEDGSLHFPSLEQLAGIDK
;
A
#
# COMPACT_ATOMS: atom_id res chain seq x y z
N ASP A 1 79.01 -1.89 65.73
CA ASP A 1 77.56 -1.72 65.98
C ASP A 1 76.82 -0.99 64.86
N GLY A 2 77.34 0.09 64.26
CA GLY A 2 76.61 0.85 63.21
C GLY A 2 76.27 0.13 61.89
N GLN A 3 76.95 -0.96 61.50
CA GLN A 3 76.66 -1.66 60.23
C GLN A 3 75.34 -2.45 60.24
N LEU A 4 74.88 -2.87 61.43
CA LEU A 4 73.62 -3.62 61.57
C LEU A 4 72.41 -2.69 61.43
N GLU A 5 72.48 -1.49 62.01
CA GLU A 5 71.44 -0.47 61.92
C GLU A 5 71.26 0.01 60.48
N ASP A 6 72.37 0.26 59.77
CA ASP A 6 72.33 0.62 58.34
C ASP A 6 71.70 -0.50 57.49
N ALA A 7 72.01 -1.77 57.80
CA ALA A 7 71.42 -2.91 57.11
C ALA A 7 69.90 -3.04 57.37
N LEU A 8 69.45 -2.77 58.60
CA LEU A 8 68.04 -2.78 58.97
C LEU A 8 67.27 -1.64 58.29
N VAL A 9 67.85 -0.45 58.20
CA VAL A 9 67.27 0.70 57.49
C VAL A 9 67.19 0.44 55.98
N GLN A 10 68.20 -0.17 55.40
CA GLN A 10 68.17 -0.56 53.98
C GLN A 10 67.13 -1.65 53.72
N LEU A 11 66.99 -2.62 54.64
CA LEU A 11 65.99 -3.67 54.55
C LEU A 11 64.57 -3.10 54.65
N SER A 12 64.30 -2.18 55.58
CA SER A 12 62.98 -1.55 55.69
C SER A 12 62.63 -0.74 54.44
N ALA A 13 63.58 0.05 53.93
CA ALA A 13 63.41 0.80 52.68
C ALA A 13 63.18 -0.13 51.46
N ALA A 14 63.85 -1.29 51.42
CA ALA A 14 63.66 -2.28 50.37
C ALA A 14 62.28 -2.95 50.45
N ILE A 15 61.79 -3.25 51.66
CA ILE A 15 60.44 -3.80 51.88
C ILE A 15 59.38 -2.79 51.44
N GLU A 16 59.49 -1.53 51.87
CA GLU A 16 58.54 -0.48 51.47
C GLU A 16 58.52 -0.26 49.95
N LYS A 17 59.69 -0.32 49.31
CA LYS A 17 59.80 -0.24 47.86
C LYS A 17 59.17 -1.46 47.18
N SER A 18 59.38 -2.66 47.71
CA SER A 18 58.76 -3.89 47.19
C SER A 18 57.24 -3.81 47.25
N ASP A 19 56.70 -3.45 48.42
CA ASP A 19 55.26 -3.26 48.64
C ASP A 19 54.66 -2.24 47.66
N ARG A 20 55.38 -1.14 47.41
CA ARG A 20 54.93 -0.13 46.45
C ARG A 20 54.89 -0.67 45.02
N VAL A 21 55.95 -1.36 44.59
CA VAL A 21 56.02 -1.97 43.25
C VAL A 21 54.94 -3.05 43.09
N GLU A 22 54.65 -3.84 44.12
CA GLU A 22 53.59 -4.85 44.08
C GLU A 22 52.20 -4.21 43.92
N ARG A 23 51.91 -3.11 44.62
CA ARG A 23 50.65 -2.37 44.46
C ARG A 23 50.53 -1.74 43.07
N GLU A 24 51.59 -1.12 42.57
CA GLU A 24 51.62 -0.52 41.23
C GLU A 24 51.42 -1.60 40.14
N ALA A 25 52.06 -2.77 40.28
CA ALA A 25 51.89 -3.89 39.37
C ALA A 25 50.46 -4.49 39.43
N ALA A 26 49.86 -4.58 40.63
CA ALA A 26 48.48 -5.02 40.79
C ALA A 26 47.49 -4.05 40.13
N ALA A 27 47.70 -2.73 40.31
CA ALA A 27 46.89 -1.69 39.68
C ALA A 27 47.00 -1.74 38.15
N ALA A 28 48.22 -1.86 37.60
CA ALA A 28 48.45 -1.96 36.16
C ALA A 28 47.78 -3.22 35.56
N ARG A 29 47.81 -4.36 36.27
CA ARG A 29 47.10 -5.59 35.85
C ARG A 29 45.59 -5.40 35.85
N ALA A 30 45.04 -4.72 36.85
CA ALA A 30 43.61 -4.41 36.91
C ALA A 30 43.18 -3.49 35.76
N GLU A 31 44.00 -2.49 35.43
CA GLU A 31 43.75 -1.58 34.30
C GLU A 31 43.80 -2.32 32.96
N CYS A 32 44.76 -3.23 32.75
CA CYS A 32 44.82 -4.05 31.55
C CYS A 32 43.57 -4.92 31.38
N LYS A 33 43.13 -5.61 32.44
CA LYS A 33 41.89 -6.41 32.40
C LYS A 33 40.67 -5.58 32.05
N LEU A 34 40.58 -4.35 32.57
CA LEU A 34 39.48 -3.44 32.26
C LEU A 34 39.52 -2.97 30.80
N LYS A 35 40.71 -2.72 30.25
CA LYS A 35 40.90 -2.41 28.82
C LYS A 35 40.52 -3.61 27.94
N ASP A 36 40.94 -4.81 28.29
CA ASP A 36 40.59 -6.04 27.56
C ASP A 36 39.07 -6.28 27.56
N GLY A 37 38.41 -6.04 28.69
CA GLY A 37 36.95 -6.10 28.79
C GLY A 37 36.25 -5.09 27.87
N LYS A 38 36.77 -3.84 27.79
CA LYS A 38 36.25 -2.84 26.84
C LYS A 38 36.45 -3.23 25.39
N ILE A 39 37.61 -3.81 25.05
CA ILE A 39 37.91 -4.30 23.70
C ILE A 39 36.94 -5.44 23.34
N ALA A 40 36.73 -6.40 24.24
CA ALA A 40 35.78 -7.49 24.02
C ALA A 40 34.35 -6.96 23.78
N GLN A 41 33.89 -5.99 24.57
CA GLN A 41 32.59 -5.35 24.36
C GLN A 41 32.52 -4.65 23.00
N MET A 42 33.53 -3.85 22.65
CA MET A 42 33.56 -3.18 21.33
C MET A 42 33.52 -4.16 20.17
N LEU A 43 34.19 -5.32 20.28
CA LEU A 43 34.14 -6.35 19.26
C LEU A 43 32.75 -6.97 19.12
N GLN A 44 32.06 -7.21 20.24
CA GLN A 44 30.68 -7.69 20.26
C GLN A 44 29.73 -6.66 19.63
N ASP A 45 29.86 -5.38 19.99
CA ASP A 45 29.05 -4.29 19.44
C ASP A 45 29.26 -4.17 17.92
N LEU A 46 30.51 -4.24 17.45
CA LEU A 46 30.84 -4.23 16.02
C LEU A 46 30.22 -5.42 15.27
N GLN A 47 30.19 -6.60 15.89
CA GLN A 47 29.54 -7.76 15.30
C GLN A 47 28.03 -7.56 15.19
N GLN A 48 27.38 -7.09 16.27
CA GLN A 48 25.95 -6.80 16.26
C GLN A 48 25.58 -5.73 15.22
N ILE A 49 26.40 -4.68 15.08
CA ILE A 49 26.23 -3.66 14.05
C ILE A 49 26.34 -4.26 12.65
N ARG A 50 27.28 -5.18 12.41
CA ARG A 50 27.41 -5.85 11.11
C ARG A 50 26.18 -6.70 10.79
N GLU A 51 25.70 -7.49 11.76
CA GLU A 51 24.51 -8.34 11.61
C GLU A 51 23.25 -7.49 11.36
N SER A 52 23.07 -6.40 12.12
CA SER A 52 21.99 -5.45 11.93
C SER A 52 22.01 -4.80 10.54
N ASN A 53 23.19 -4.35 10.08
CA ASN A 53 23.34 -3.80 8.74
C ASN A 53 23.02 -4.84 7.66
N GLN A 54 23.45 -6.09 7.82
CA GLN A 54 23.13 -7.16 6.87
C GLN A 54 21.62 -7.42 6.79
N ALA A 55 20.91 -7.39 7.91
CA ALA A 55 19.45 -7.51 7.94
C ALA A 55 18.78 -6.32 7.23
N LEU A 56 19.25 -5.09 7.46
CA LEU A 56 18.75 -3.89 6.78
C LEU A 56 18.94 -3.97 5.27
N TYR A 57 20.10 -4.44 4.79
CA TYR A 57 20.33 -4.63 3.35
C TYR A 57 19.37 -5.64 2.73
N LYS A 58 19.15 -6.79 3.38
CA LYS A 58 18.19 -7.80 2.92
C LYS A 58 16.76 -7.24 2.87
N SER A 59 16.34 -6.54 3.92
CA SER A 59 15.01 -5.90 3.99
C SER A 59 14.85 -4.84 2.89
N LYS A 60 15.87 -4.01 2.67
CA LYS A 60 15.90 -3.03 1.57
C LYS A 60 15.73 -3.68 0.20
N GLU A 61 16.45 -4.77 -0.07
CA GLU A 61 16.33 -5.48 -1.35
C GLU A 61 14.94 -6.08 -1.56
N LEU A 62 14.36 -6.67 -0.51
CA LEU A 62 13.00 -7.20 -0.56
C LEU A 62 11.98 -6.10 -0.83
N LEU A 63 12.09 -4.97 -0.13
CA LEU A 63 11.22 -3.81 -0.35
C LEU A 63 11.36 -3.28 -1.78
N GLN A 64 12.58 -3.15 -2.29
CA GLN A 64 12.81 -2.71 -3.67
C GLN A 64 12.18 -3.66 -4.69
N ARG A 65 12.25 -4.98 -4.47
CA ARG A 65 11.59 -5.97 -5.33
C ARG A 65 10.06 -5.82 -5.28
N ALA A 66 9.48 -5.73 -4.08
CA ALA A 66 8.04 -5.53 -3.91
C ALA A 66 7.55 -4.23 -4.57
N MET A 67 8.31 -3.14 -4.45
CA MET A 67 7.98 -1.87 -5.12
C MET A 67 8.02 -2.00 -6.64
N LEU A 68 9.01 -2.67 -7.21
CA LEU A 68 9.10 -2.89 -8.66
C LEU A 68 7.96 -3.75 -9.18
N GLU A 69 7.58 -4.79 -8.44
CA GLU A 69 6.43 -5.64 -8.74
C GLU A 69 5.13 -4.81 -8.75
N GLN A 70 4.90 -4.02 -7.71
CA GLN A 70 3.72 -3.16 -7.62
C GLN A 70 3.66 -2.12 -8.75
N VAL A 71 4.80 -1.51 -9.10
CA VAL A 71 4.88 -0.56 -10.23
C VAL A 71 4.55 -1.27 -11.55
N ASN A 72 5.03 -2.50 -11.74
CA ASN A 72 4.73 -3.28 -12.94
C ASN A 72 3.24 -3.64 -13.01
N ASP A 73 2.63 -4.03 -11.89
CA ASP A 73 1.20 -4.32 -11.80
C ASP A 73 0.34 -3.10 -12.15
N VAL A 74 0.69 -1.94 -11.57
CA VAL A 74 0.01 -0.67 -11.87
C VAL A 74 0.16 -0.33 -13.35
N ARG A 75 1.36 -0.50 -13.93
CA ARG A 75 1.59 -0.28 -15.37
C ARG A 75 0.70 -1.18 -16.22
N GLN A 76 0.63 -2.48 -15.93
CA GLN A 76 -0.19 -3.42 -16.69
C GLN A 76 -1.68 -3.07 -16.63
N ARG A 77 -2.17 -2.66 -15.45
CA ARG A 77 -3.56 -2.18 -15.29
C ARG A 77 -3.80 -0.90 -16.08
N LEU A 78 -2.84 0.02 -16.09
CA LEU A 78 -2.92 1.27 -16.86
C LEU A 78 -2.95 0.98 -18.37
N ASP A 79 -2.10 0.08 -18.86
CA ASP A 79 -2.08 -0.33 -20.26
C ASP A 79 -3.41 -0.97 -20.68
N HIS A 80 -3.98 -1.83 -19.82
CA HIS A 80 -5.29 -2.43 -20.04
C HIS A 80 -6.40 -1.37 -20.12
N ALA A 81 -6.44 -0.45 -19.15
CA ALA A 81 -7.39 0.66 -19.14
C ALA A 81 -7.22 1.57 -20.38
N GLY A 82 -5.97 1.79 -20.81
CA GLY A 82 -5.67 2.54 -22.03
C GLY A 82 -6.24 1.89 -23.30
N ASN A 83 -6.17 0.57 -23.40
CA ASN A 83 -6.76 -0.17 -24.52
C ASN A 83 -8.30 -0.11 -24.49
N GLN A 84 -8.91 -0.32 -23.33
CA GLN A 84 -10.36 -0.18 -23.16
C GLN A 84 -10.84 1.23 -23.54
N ASN A 85 -10.09 2.27 -23.15
CA ASN A 85 -10.45 3.64 -23.50
C ASN A 85 -10.40 3.89 -25.02
N ARG A 86 -9.37 3.38 -25.71
CA ARG A 86 -9.29 3.46 -27.19
C ARG A 86 -10.47 2.76 -27.87
N GLU A 87 -10.89 1.60 -27.34
CA GLU A 87 -12.06 0.88 -27.86
C GLU A 87 -13.34 1.70 -27.66
N LEU A 88 -13.53 2.31 -26.49
CA LEU A 88 -14.66 3.20 -26.21
C LEU A 88 -14.65 4.42 -27.14
N GLU A 89 -13.51 5.09 -27.33
CA GLU A 89 -13.37 6.21 -28.27
C GLU A 89 -13.78 5.80 -29.69
N ALA A 90 -13.36 4.62 -30.15
CA ALA A 90 -13.73 4.10 -31.47
C ALA A 90 -15.23 3.79 -31.59
N THR A 91 -15.88 3.33 -30.52
CA THR A 91 -17.34 3.12 -30.52
C THR A 91 -18.10 4.45 -30.51
N VAL A 92 -17.68 5.43 -29.71
CA VAL A 92 -18.27 6.77 -29.68
C VAL A 92 -18.14 7.46 -31.03
N TYR A 93 -16.98 7.36 -31.68
CA TYR A 93 -16.78 7.89 -33.02
C TYR A 93 -17.76 7.27 -34.03
N ARG A 94 -17.89 5.94 -34.02
CA ARG A 94 -18.87 5.23 -34.88
C ARG A 94 -20.30 5.66 -34.58
N GLN A 95 -20.67 5.82 -33.31
CA GLN A 95 -22.01 6.29 -32.91
C GLN A 95 -22.28 7.70 -33.43
N ARG A 96 -21.32 8.63 -33.28
CA ARG A 96 -21.45 10.00 -33.81
C ARG A 96 -21.60 10.01 -35.33
N GLU A 97 -20.91 9.12 -36.03
CA GLU A 97 -21.07 8.96 -37.49
C GLU A 97 -22.49 8.47 -37.83
N THR A 98 -22.96 7.43 -37.16
CA THR A 98 -24.32 6.91 -37.38
C THR A 98 -25.38 7.96 -37.04
N GLU A 99 -25.16 8.77 -36.00
CA GLU A 99 -26.04 9.88 -35.63
C GLU A 99 -26.07 10.95 -36.72
N ARG A 100 -24.90 11.29 -37.31
CA ARG A 100 -24.83 12.23 -38.44
C ARG A 100 -25.61 11.71 -39.64
N VAL A 101 -25.35 10.48 -40.05
CA VAL A 101 -26.05 9.84 -41.18
C VAL A 101 -27.57 9.81 -40.95
N LEU A 102 -28.01 9.45 -39.75
CA LEU A 102 -29.43 9.44 -39.39
C LEU A 102 -30.04 10.84 -39.47
N LYS A 103 -29.36 11.86 -38.93
CA LYS A 103 -29.80 13.26 -39.02
C LYS A 103 -29.93 13.73 -40.47
N ASP A 104 -28.98 13.37 -41.32
CA ASP A 104 -28.99 13.73 -42.74
C ASP A 104 -30.12 13.00 -43.51
N MET A 105 -30.37 11.72 -43.22
CA MET A 105 -31.51 10.96 -43.74
C MET A 105 -32.86 11.56 -43.34
N ILE A 106 -33.01 11.99 -42.08
CA ILE A 106 -34.24 12.65 -41.62
C ILE A 106 -34.45 13.97 -42.38
N ARG A 107 -33.39 14.78 -42.55
CA ARG A 107 -33.46 16.02 -43.33
C ARG A 107 -33.82 15.74 -44.80
N SER A 108 -33.22 14.73 -45.43
CA SER A 108 -33.55 14.38 -46.81
C SER A 108 -34.98 13.87 -46.97
N THR A 109 -35.48 13.11 -46.00
CA THR A 109 -36.86 12.62 -45.98
C THR A 109 -37.85 13.77 -45.81
N ASN A 110 -37.57 14.73 -44.91
CA ASN A 110 -38.42 15.89 -44.68
C ASN A 110 -38.42 16.91 -45.83
N ASN A 111 -37.33 17.00 -46.59
CA ASN A 111 -37.20 17.87 -47.76
C ASN A 111 -37.56 17.16 -49.08
N SER A 112 -37.98 15.90 -49.03
CA SER A 112 -38.46 15.16 -50.20
C SER A 112 -39.81 15.74 -50.66
N PRO A 113 -40.04 15.94 -51.97
CA PRO A 113 -41.29 16.49 -52.49
C PRO A 113 -42.53 15.59 -52.25
N LEU A 114 -42.32 14.36 -51.77
CA LEU A 114 -43.35 13.40 -51.33
C LEU A 114 -43.50 13.31 -49.80
N ALA A 115 -42.72 14.09 -49.03
CA ALA A 115 -42.91 14.18 -47.58
C ALA A 115 -44.34 14.65 -47.30
N PRO A 116 -45.07 14.04 -46.36
CA PRO A 116 -46.43 14.46 -46.05
C PRO A 116 -46.37 15.93 -45.65
N ARG A 117 -46.91 16.80 -46.51
CA ARG A 117 -47.09 18.23 -46.21
C ARG A 117 -47.74 18.28 -44.84
N ALA A 118 -47.09 18.94 -43.88
CA ALA A 118 -47.73 19.31 -42.62
C ALA A 118 -49.04 20.02 -42.99
N VAL A 119 -50.14 19.30 -42.84
CA VAL A 119 -51.46 19.82 -43.08
C VAL A 119 -51.63 20.94 -42.06
N ALA A 120 -51.83 22.16 -42.53
CA ALA A 120 -52.16 23.30 -41.69
C ALA A 120 -53.24 22.90 -40.68
N PRO A 121 -53.16 23.34 -39.41
CA PRO A 121 -54.09 22.90 -38.39
C PRO A 121 -55.50 23.30 -38.82
N ARG A 122 -56.32 22.31 -39.18
CA ARG A 122 -57.76 22.52 -39.34
C ARG A 122 -58.28 22.92 -37.97
N GLN A 123 -58.88 24.10 -37.90
CA GLN A 123 -59.52 24.62 -36.70
C GLN A 123 -60.47 23.57 -36.12
N GLN A 124 -60.12 23.10 -34.91
CA GLN A 124 -60.99 22.36 -34.02
C GLN A 124 -62.07 23.31 -33.49
N PRO A 125 -63.37 22.98 -33.52
CA PRO A 125 -64.29 23.55 -32.56
C PRO A 125 -63.99 22.95 -31.18
N ALA A 126 -63.98 23.84 -30.19
CA ALA A 126 -63.60 23.59 -28.82
C ALA A 126 -64.42 22.46 -28.14
N ALA A 127 -63.70 21.51 -27.55
CA ALA A 127 -64.15 20.77 -26.39
C ALA A 127 -63.07 20.89 -25.31
N ALA A 128 -63.52 21.18 -24.10
CA ALA A 128 -62.76 21.80 -23.03
C ALA A 128 -61.64 20.93 -22.43
N SER A 129 -60.58 21.64 -22.02
CA SER A 129 -59.90 21.51 -20.72
C SER A 129 -59.50 20.11 -20.24
N VAL A 130 -58.20 19.80 -20.28
CA VAL A 130 -57.36 19.71 -19.06
C VAL A 130 -55.92 20.06 -19.45
N ALA A 131 -55.46 21.24 -19.04
CA ALA A 131 -54.04 21.50 -18.88
C ALA A 131 -53.66 21.00 -17.49
N GLU A 132 -52.81 19.98 -17.37
CA GLU A 132 -52.03 19.79 -16.15
C GLU A 132 -50.82 18.88 -16.36
N GLN A 133 -49.68 19.41 -15.91
CA GLN A 133 -48.48 18.70 -15.45
C GLN A 133 -47.50 18.17 -16.51
N LEU A 134 -46.71 19.13 -17.01
CA LEU A 134 -45.25 18.99 -17.01
C LEU A 134 -44.78 18.56 -15.60
N ALA A 135 -44.46 17.28 -15.44
CA ALA A 135 -43.70 16.79 -14.30
C ALA A 135 -42.73 15.72 -14.79
N PHE A 136 -41.45 15.95 -14.53
CA PHE A 136 -40.35 15.03 -14.78
C PHE A 136 -40.64 13.67 -14.09
N PRO A 137 -40.27 12.53 -14.69
CA PRO A 137 -40.41 11.25 -14.01
C PRO A 137 -39.37 11.17 -12.87
N SER A 138 -39.85 11.19 -11.63
CA SER A 138 -39.09 10.77 -10.45
C SER A 138 -38.91 9.26 -10.45
N PRO A 139 -37.76 8.72 -10.00
CA PRO A 139 -37.56 7.28 -9.92
C PRO A 139 -38.25 6.74 -8.66
N VAL A 140 -39.01 5.64 -8.78
CA VAL A 140 -39.56 4.93 -7.62
C VAL A 140 -38.81 3.60 -7.43
N PRO A 141 -38.44 3.24 -6.18
CA PRO A 141 -37.58 2.10 -5.85
C PRO A 141 -38.31 0.77 -6.02
N GLY A 142 -37.53 -0.29 -6.28
CA GLY A 142 -38.03 -1.58 -6.74
C GLY A 142 -38.76 -2.45 -5.72
N VAL A 143 -39.36 -3.52 -6.24
CA VAL A 143 -39.52 -4.81 -5.55
C VAL A 143 -39.31 -5.93 -6.56
N ALA A 144 -38.63 -6.97 -6.08
CA ALA A 144 -38.00 -8.10 -6.72
C ALA A 144 -38.79 -8.84 -7.82
N GLY A 145 -38.05 -9.25 -8.86
CA GLY A 145 -38.38 -10.38 -9.73
C GLY A 145 -37.16 -11.31 -9.84
N PRO A 146 -37.32 -12.64 -9.78
CA PRO A 146 -36.20 -13.58 -9.68
C PRO A 146 -35.50 -13.71 -11.03
N SER A 147 -34.18 -13.51 -11.04
CA SER A 147 -33.35 -13.82 -12.21
C SER A 147 -32.88 -15.29 -12.13
N PRO A 148 -32.82 -16.02 -13.26
CA PRO A 148 -32.68 -17.46 -13.26
C PRO A 148 -31.26 -17.90 -12.89
N THR A 149 -31.22 -18.96 -12.09
CA THR A 149 -30.04 -19.70 -11.68
C THR A 149 -29.41 -20.40 -12.89
N PHE A 150 -28.15 -20.12 -13.19
CA PHE A 150 -27.32 -20.98 -14.03
C PHE A 150 -26.22 -21.61 -13.17
N GLY A 151 -26.37 -22.92 -12.93
CA GLY A 151 -25.31 -23.89 -12.68
C GLY A 151 -24.33 -23.64 -11.54
N ALA A 152 -24.69 -24.08 -10.33
CA ALA A 152 -23.69 -24.50 -9.36
C ALA A 152 -22.97 -25.77 -9.84
N PRO A 153 -21.74 -26.02 -9.38
CA PRO A 153 -21.42 -27.30 -8.80
C PRO A 153 -21.35 -27.15 -7.28
N THR A 154 -22.30 -27.81 -6.62
CA THR A 154 -22.21 -28.39 -5.28
C THR A 154 -20.85 -29.05 -5.05
N ALA A 155 -20.22 -29.06 -3.88
CA ALA A 155 -20.70 -28.77 -2.52
C ALA A 155 -19.51 -28.41 -1.61
N ASP A 156 -19.76 -27.49 -0.66
CA ASP A 156 -19.09 -27.47 0.65
C ASP A 156 -19.60 -28.65 1.52
N PRO A 157 -18.90 -29.02 2.59
CA PRO A 157 -19.48 -28.64 3.87
C PRO A 157 -18.42 -28.26 4.91
N ALA A 158 -18.53 -27.05 5.46
CA ALA A 158 -19.21 -26.87 6.74
C ALA A 158 -19.01 -25.45 7.32
N VAL A 159 -20.12 -24.71 7.39
CA VAL A 159 -20.63 -23.96 8.55
C VAL A 159 -19.67 -23.02 9.30
N ALA A 160 -19.84 -21.70 9.13
CA ALA A 160 -20.43 -20.81 10.14
C ALA A 160 -20.20 -19.31 9.83
N THR A 161 -21.29 -18.63 9.50
CA THR A 161 -21.69 -17.30 9.98
C THR A 161 -20.65 -16.15 10.00
N THR A 162 -20.71 -15.30 8.98
CA THR A 162 -20.19 -13.92 9.02
C THR A 162 -21.33 -12.95 9.28
N PRO A 163 -21.19 -11.94 10.16
CA PRO A 163 -21.76 -10.63 9.92
C PRO A 163 -20.72 -9.75 9.20
N ALA A 164 -21.19 -9.05 8.17
CA ALA A 164 -20.42 -8.11 7.35
C ALA A 164 -19.96 -6.88 8.17
N PRO A 165 -18.74 -6.34 7.93
CA PRO A 165 -18.42 -5.00 8.35
C PRO A 165 -18.76 -3.98 7.26
N ALA A 166 -19.11 -2.81 7.77
CA ALA A 166 -19.56 -1.64 7.08
C ALA A 166 -18.52 -1.06 6.12
N ALA A 167 -19.05 -0.30 5.16
CA ALA A 167 -18.32 0.64 4.33
C ALA A 167 -17.39 1.51 5.19
N ALA A 168 -16.10 1.47 4.87
CA ALA A 168 -15.15 2.50 5.24
C ALA A 168 -14.65 3.12 3.94
N GLU A 169 -15.03 4.38 3.73
CA GLU A 169 -14.27 5.31 2.91
C GLU A 169 -12.86 5.38 3.50
N ASP A 170 -11.86 4.93 2.76
CA ASP A 170 -10.49 5.48 2.80
C ASP A 170 -9.65 4.81 1.72
N GLY A 171 -9.32 5.57 0.68
CA GLY A 171 -8.39 5.19 -0.37
C GLY A 171 -6.93 5.22 0.12
N SER A 172 -6.63 4.58 1.24
CA SER A 172 -5.25 4.39 1.71
C SER A 172 -4.67 3.12 1.12
N LEU A 173 -3.60 3.26 0.34
CA LEU A 173 -2.72 2.17 -0.03
C LEU A 173 -2.19 1.54 1.27
N HIS A 174 -2.74 0.38 1.61
CA HIS A 174 -2.36 -0.34 2.80
C HIS A 174 -1.00 -1.00 2.57
N PHE A 175 0.04 -0.48 3.22
CA PHE A 175 1.36 -1.10 3.23
C PHE A 175 1.47 -2.05 4.43
N PRO A 176 1.96 -3.28 4.23
CA PRO A 176 2.24 -4.17 5.35
C PRO A 176 3.29 -3.53 6.27
N SER A 177 3.09 -3.66 7.58
CA SER A 177 4.01 -3.08 8.55
C SER A 177 5.38 -3.78 8.49
N LEU A 178 6.44 -3.08 8.88
CA LEU A 178 7.80 -3.64 8.92
C LEU A 178 7.89 -4.89 9.81
N GLU A 179 7.05 -4.96 10.84
CA GLU A 179 6.92 -6.12 11.74
C GLU A 179 6.38 -7.35 10.99
N GLN A 180 5.39 -7.15 10.11
CA GLN A 180 4.79 -8.20 9.28
C GLN A 180 5.76 -8.69 8.19
N LEU A 181 6.52 -7.79 7.58
CA LEU A 181 7.54 -8.14 6.58
C LEU A 181 8.75 -8.86 7.20
N ALA A 182 9.04 -8.61 8.47
CA ALA A 182 10.13 -9.25 9.19
C ALA A 182 9.75 -10.63 9.78
N GLY A 183 8.48 -11.04 9.69
CA GLY A 183 8.01 -12.32 10.24
C GLY A 183 8.11 -12.39 11.78
N ILE A 184 8.04 -11.24 12.45
CA ILE A 184 8.06 -11.17 13.92
C ILE A 184 6.61 -11.26 14.40
N ASP A 185 6.18 -12.46 14.75
CA ASP A 185 4.93 -12.66 15.50
C ASP A 185 5.06 -12.01 16.89
N LYS A 186 4.01 -11.32 17.34
CA LYS A 186 3.88 -10.84 18.72
C LYS A 186 3.42 -11.95 19.64
#